data_AF-A0A957L182-F1
#
_entry.id   AF-A0A957L182-F1
#
_cell.length_a   1.000
_cell.length_b   1.000
_cell.length_c   1.000
_cell.angle_alpha   90.00
_cell.angle_beta   90.00
_cell.angle_gamma   90.00
#
_symmetry.space_group_name_H-M   'P 1'
#
loop_
_entity.id
_entity.type
_entity.pdbx_description
1 polymer ?
#
loop_
_entity_poly.entity_id
_entity_poly.type
_entity_poly.pdbx_seq_one_letter_code
_entity_poly.pdbx_strand_id
1 'polypeptide(L)'
;MLPEVVTALVWLLVSLPVLLLLQRWIHRHLQGVALLLTGKVQLAVVVYALVLFPGVLLHELSHWLMATILFVRTGKVSLFPQ
;
A
#
# COMPACT_ATOMS: atom_id res chain seq x y z
N MET A 1 -12.36 -25.91 18.31
CA MET A 1 -11.70 -24.60 18.55
C MET A 1 -10.22 -24.61 18.15
N LEU A 2 -9.37 -25.51 18.66
CA LEU A 2 -7.96 -25.62 18.22
C LEU A 2 -7.72 -25.78 16.69
N PRO A 3 -8.47 -26.61 15.93
CA PRO A 3 -8.21 -26.78 14.50
C PRO A 3 -8.54 -25.53 13.65
N GLU A 4 -9.49 -24.71 14.10
CA GLU A 4 -9.86 -23.45 13.45
C GLU A 4 -8.73 -22.42 13.58
N VAL A 5 -8.14 -22.30 14.78
CA VAL A 5 -7.01 -21.40 15.04
C VAL A 5 -5.79 -21.80 14.22
N VAL A 6 -5.49 -23.10 14.13
CA VAL A 6 -4.38 -23.59 13.30
C VAL A 6 -4.61 -23.25 11.83
N THR A 7 -5.83 -23.45 11.32
CA THR A 7 -6.18 -23.09 9.94
C THR A 7 -6.02 -21.59 9.68
N ALA A 8 -6.48 -20.75 10.61
CA ALA A 8 -6.32 -19.30 10.51
C ALA A 8 -4.84 -18.86 10.52
N LEU A 9 -4.02 -19.48 11.37
CA LEU A 9 -2.58 -19.20 11.43
C LEU A 9 -1.86 -19.63 10.14
N VAL A 10 -2.23 -20.77 9.56
CA VAL A 10 -1.69 -21.19 8.26
C VAL A 10 -2.05 -20.18 7.18
N TRP A 11 -3.32 -19.74 7.12
CA TRP A 11 -3.72 -18.70 6.17
C TRP A 11 -2.96 -17.40 6.36
N LEU A 12 -2.74 -16.95 7.60
CA LEU A 12 -1.94 -15.77 7.90
C LEU A 12 -0.49 -15.94 7.43
N LEU A 13 0.15 -17.07 7.78
CA LEU A 13 1.54 -17.36 7.44
C LEU A 13 1.77 -17.50 5.93
N VAL A 14 0.77 -17.95 5.17
CA VAL A 14 0.86 -18.08 3.71
C VAL A 14 0.49 -16.77 3.02
N SER A 15 -0.58 -16.10 3.44
CA SER A 15 -1.05 -14.87 2.80
C SER A 15 -0.07 -13.71 2.95
N LEU A 16 0.57 -13.53 4.11
CA LEU A 16 1.54 -12.46 4.33
C LEU A 16 2.71 -12.48 3.33
N PRO A 17 3.48 -13.58 3.17
CA PRO A 17 4.57 -13.61 2.20
C PRO A 17 4.07 -13.49 0.76
N VAL A 18 2.92 -14.08 0.43
CA VAL A 18 2.32 -13.92 -0.91
C VAL A 18 2.00 -12.45 -1.19
N LEU A 19 1.37 -11.75 -0.24
CA LEU A 19 1.05 -10.33 -0.37
C LEU A 19 2.32 -9.48 -0.46
N LEU A 20 3.36 -9.76 0.34
CA LEU A 20 4.64 -9.05 0.28
C LEU A 20 5.34 -9.22 -1.08
N LEU A 21 5.34 -10.43 -1.62
CA LEU A 21 5.90 -10.71 -2.94
C LEU A 21 5.10 -10.00 -4.04
N LEU A 22 3.77 -10.06 -3.96
CA LEU A 22 2.88 -9.45 -4.94
C LEU A 22 3.00 -7.92 -4.90
N GLN A 23 3.04 -7.31 -3.72
CA GLN A 23 3.28 -5.88 -3.55
C GLN A 23 4.60 -5.46 -4.21
N ARG A 24 5.71 -6.15 -3.90
CA ARG A 24 7.02 -5.85 -4.51
C ARG A 24 7.04 -6.09 -6.02
N TRP A 25 6.30 -7.08 -6.51
CA TRP A 25 6.19 -7.37 -7.93
C TRP A 25 5.42 -6.25 -8.65
N ILE A 26 4.26 -5.87 -8.12
CA ILE A 26 3.41 -4.80 -8.66
C ILE A 26 4.16 -3.48 -8.71
N HIS A 27 4.79 -3.03 -7.61
CA HIS A 27 5.49 -1.73 -7.61
C HIS A 27 6.62 -1.68 -8.63
N ARG A 28 7.41 -2.74 -8.76
CA ARG A 28 8.50 -2.81 -9.74
C ARG A 28 7.98 -2.77 -11.18
N HIS A 29 6.93 -3.54 -11.47
CA HIS A 29 6.36 -3.56 -12.82
C HIS A 29 5.65 -2.24 -13.15
N LEU A 30 4.94 -1.64 -12.19
CA LEU A 30 4.28 -0.37 -12.39
C LEU A 30 5.28 0.76 -12.69
N GLN A 31 6.39 0.83 -11.95
CA GLN A 31 7.49 1.76 -12.24
C GLN A 31 8.16 1.46 -13.59
N GLY A 32 8.41 0.19 -13.90
CA GLY A 32 8.99 -0.23 -15.17
C GLY A 32 8.12 0.14 -16.37
N VAL A 33 6.82 -0.15 -16.29
CA VAL A 33 5.83 0.24 -17.31
C VAL A 33 5.73 1.75 -17.43
N ALA A 34 5.67 2.47 -16.31
CA ALA A 34 5.66 3.94 -16.33
C ALA A 34 6.93 4.53 -16.99
N LEU A 35 8.09 3.91 -16.78
CA LEU A 35 9.34 4.30 -17.43
C LEU A 35 9.32 4.01 -18.93
N LEU A 36 8.84 2.84 -19.34
CA LEU A 36 8.73 2.47 -20.75
C LEU A 36 7.73 3.37 -21.50
N LEU A 37 6.63 3.76 -20.85
CA LEU A 37 5.62 4.65 -21.44
C LEU A 37 6.11 6.09 -21.59
N THR A 38 6.90 6.60 -20.63
CA THR A 38 7.27 8.02 -20.59
C THR A 38 8.68 8.31 -21.12
N GLY A 39 9.57 7.32 -21.16
CA GLY A 39 10.97 7.44 -21.55
C GLY A 39 11.82 8.35 -20.65
N LYS A 40 11.24 8.93 -19.60
CA LYS A 40 11.88 9.88 -18.69
C LYS A 40 11.57 9.51 -17.24
N VAL A 41 12.60 9.34 -16.43
CA VAL A 41 12.47 8.94 -15.02
C VAL A 41 11.53 9.85 -14.23
N GLN A 42 11.59 11.17 -14.44
CA GLN A 42 10.74 12.14 -13.75
C GLN A 42 9.25 11.93 -14.05
N LEU A 43 8.89 11.71 -15.32
CA LEU A 43 7.52 11.48 -15.73
C LEU A 43 7.02 10.09 -15.30
N ALA A 44 7.90 9.09 -15.29
CA ALA A 44 7.59 7.76 -14.80
C ALA A 44 7.15 7.79 -13.32
N VAL A 45 7.83 8.59 -12.49
CA VAL A 45 7.46 8.78 -11.08
C VAL A 45 6.09 9.44 -10.96
N VAL A 46 5.79 10.45 -11.79
CA VAL A 46 4.47 11.11 -11.79
C VAL A 46 3.37 10.13 -12.19
N VAL A 47 3.55 9.36 -13.27
CA VAL A 47 2.57 8.36 -13.71
C VAL A 47 2.35 7.29 -12.65
N TYR A 48 3.44 6.76 -12.08
CA TYR A 48 3.39 5.82 -10.96
C TYR A 48 2.61 6.38 -9.76
N ALA A 49 2.92 7.62 -9.36
CA ALA A 49 2.26 8.29 -8.24
C ALA A 49 0.77 8.49 -8.51
N LEU A 50 0.39 8.92 -9.72
CA LEU A 50 -1.01 9.11 -10.10
C LEU A 50 -1.84 7.82 -10.02
N VAL A 51 -1.25 6.68 -10.42
CA VAL A 51 -1.94 5.38 -10.33
C VAL A 51 -2.14 4.94 -8.89
N LEU A 52 -1.17 5.19 -8.00
CA LEU A 52 -1.26 4.79 -6.58
C LEU A 52 -1.94 5.83 -5.69
N PHE A 53 -2.07 7.07 -6.13
CA PHE A 53 -2.60 8.18 -5.35
C PHE A 53 -4.00 7.90 -4.78
N PRO A 54 -4.96 7.32 -5.52
CA PRO A 54 -6.27 6.99 -4.95
C PRO A 54 -6.18 6.07 -3.73
N GLY A 55 -5.27 5.09 -3.76
CA GLY A 55 -5.04 4.17 -2.64
C GLY A 55 -4.40 4.87 -1.45
N VAL A 56 -3.38 5.72 -1.68
CA VAL A 56 -2.73 6.51 -0.63
C VAL A 56 -3.71 7.47 0.03
N LEU A 57 -4.56 8.13 -0.76
CA LEU A 57 -5.58 9.03 -0.24
C LEU A 57 -6.59 8.30 0.66
N LEU A 58 -7.07 7.13 0.22
CA LEU A 58 -7.97 6.29 1.03
C LEU A 58 -7.31 5.80 2.31
N HIS A 59 -6.02 5.41 2.25
CA HIS A 59 -5.23 4.99 3.41
C HIS A 59 -5.13 6.11 4.45
N GLU A 60 -4.72 7.30 4.03
CA GLU A 60 -4.57 8.44 4.92
C GLU A 60 -5.91 8.90 5.50
N LEU A 61 -6.98 8.90 4.68
CA LEU A 61 -8.34 9.22 5.15
C LEU A 61 -8.82 8.21 6.19
N SER A 62 -8.53 6.93 6.01
CA SER A 62 -8.89 5.88 6.97
C SER A 62 -8.15 6.07 8.29
N HIS A 63 -6.85 6.42 8.24
CA HIS A 63 -6.09 6.77 9.43
C HIS A 63 -6.67 7.98 10.15
N TRP A 64 -7.01 9.03 9.40
CA TRP A 64 -7.63 10.23 9.95
C TRP A 64 -8.98 9.93 10.61
N LEU A 65 -9.84 9.14 9.95
CA LEU A 65 -11.13 8.71 10.48
C LEU A 65 -10.95 7.88 11.75
N MET A 66 -10.07 6.88 11.74
CA MET A 66 -9.84 6.02 12.90
C MET A 66 -9.29 6.81 14.10
N ALA A 67 -8.34 7.70 13.87
CA ALA A 67 -7.80 8.55 14.92
C ALA A 67 -8.85 9.52 15.48
N THR A 68 -9.74 10.05 14.63
CA THR A 68 -10.88 10.88 15.04
C THR A 68 -11.84 10.09 15.94
N ILE A 69 -12.18 8.85 15.55
CA ILE A 69 -13.05 7.95 16.34
C ILE A 69 -12.40 7.59 17.69
N LEU A 70 -11.10 7.34 17.71
CA LEU A 70 -10.35 6.97 18.91
C LEU A 70 -9.90 8.17 19.76
N PHE A 71 -10.25 9.40 19.38
CA PHE A 71 -9.81 10.66 20.02
C PHE A 71 -8.29 10.78 20.17
N VAL A 72 -7.53 10.14 19.28
CA VAL A 72 -6.06 10.22 19.24
C VAL A 72 -5.67 11.36 18.29
N ARG A 73 -4.69 12.17 18.68
CA ARG A 73 -4.15 13.24 17.81
C ARG A 73 -3.63 12.62 16.52
N THR A 74 -4.23 12.97 15.39
CA THR A 74 -3.66 12.72 14.08
C THR A 74 -2.33 13.48 13.98
N GLY A 75 -1.23 12.74 13.80
CA GLY A 75 0.05 13.35 13.44
C GLY A 75 -0.07 14.11 12.11
N LYS A 76 0.88 15.01 11.83
CA LYS A 76 0.90 15.80 10.58
C LYS A 76 0.68 14.87 9.38
N VAL A 77 -0.34 15.16 8.58
CA VAL A 77 -0.61 14.51 7.29
C VAL A 77 0.68 14.57 6.46
N SER A 78 1.41 13.45 6.39
CA SER A 78 2.64 13.36 5.61
C SER A 78 2.25 12.86 4.24
N LEU A 79 2.02 13.80 3.31
CA LEU A 79 1.77 13.51 1.90
C LEU A 79 3.00 12.92 1.17
N PHE A 80 4.13 12.76 1.87
CA PHE A 80 5.30 12.05 1.37
C PHE A 80 5.37 10.64 1.99
N PRO A 81 5.33 9.59 1.16
CA PRO A 81 5.62 8.24 1.61
C PRO A 81 7.12 8.13 1.91
N GLN A 82 7.45 7.57 3.09
CA GLN A 82 8.78 7.03 3.37
C GLN A 82 8.89 5.62 2.80
#